data_AF-V3ZI03-F1
#
_entry.id   AF-V3ZI03-F1
#
_cell.length_a   1.000
_cell.length_b   1.000
_cell.length_c   1.000
_cell.angle_alpha   90.00
_cell.angle_beta   90.00
_cell.angle_gamma   90.00
#
_symmetry.space_group_name_H-M   'P 1'
#
loop_
_entity.id
_entity.type
_entity.pdbx_description
1 polymer ?
#
loop_
_entity_poly.entity_id
_entity_poly.type
_entity_poly.pdbx_seq_one_letter_code
_entity_poly.pdbx_strand_id
1 'polypeptide(L)'
;MVEEEWYESTRMVPKHTEKRNVEKVYSHTHPFIRYFIRQSIKGGRVSANRKSFETNKMNEICAILKKYNESNTEGIIDLFKEYSVNPKDKTEVLDYSKLMAFDANGLYASAMTEGEYPKAESARAFLPEEEKEFVKLFNKQKFRPRTAILKVWFEYPKKMFFQPIQAKDKITFTNRIGQKETGTKIRFRNSFCHDVLTSVDIQEIVKSGGKIIRILDDVRLNIGTLIGKSLLKSY
;
A
#
# COMPACT_ATOMS: atom_id res chain seq x y z
N MET A 1 62.23 -14.28 3.06
CA MET A 1 62.10 -15.30 2.01
C MET A 1 61.82 -16.62 2.68
N VAL A 2 60.58 -17.08 2.61
CA VAL A 2 60.17 -18.47 2.82
C VAL A 2 59.17 -18.70 1.69
N GLU A 3 59.56 -19.50 0.71
CA GLU A 3 58.71 -19.93 -0.40
C GLU A 3 57.90 -21.13 0.10
N GLU A 4 56.57 -21.01 0.09
CA GLU A 4 55.67 -22.17 0.24
C GLU A 4 55.08 -22.50 -1.13
N GLU A 5 55.39 -23.71 -1.58
CA GLU A 5 54.92 -24.35 -2.81
C GLU A 5 53.41 -24.60 -2.75
N TRP A 6 52.65 -23.97 -3.64
CA TRP A 6 51.25 -24.31 -3.87
C TRP A 6 51.17 -25.39 -4.96
N TYR A 7 50.81 -26.61 -4.56
CA TYR A 7 50.47 -27.70 -5.48
C TYR A 7 49.26 -27.33 -6.35
N GLU A 8 49.50 -27.25 -7.66
CA GLU A 8 48.44 -27.20 -8.68
C GLU A 8 47.71 -28.55 -8.72
N SER A 9 46.45 -28.59 -8.29
CA SER A 9 45.52 -29.63 -8.70
C SER A 9 44.42 -29.00 -9.56
N THR A 10 44.66 -28.99 -10.87
CA THR A 10 43.67 -28.58 -11.87
C THR A 10 42.53 -29.60 -11.90
N ARG A 11 41.52 -29.39 -11.06
CA ARG A 11 40.27 -30.14 -11.13
C ARG A 11 39.51 -29.62 -12.36
N MET A 12 39.55 -30.40 -13.46
CA MET A 12 38.79 -30.08 -14.68
C MET A 12 37.30 -30.00 -14.35
N VAL A 13 36.77 -28.77 -14.27
CA VAL A 13 35.34 -28.50 -14.12
C VAL A 13 34.67 -28.71 -15.48
N PRO A 14 33.55 -29.45 -15.58
CA PRO A 14 32.84 -29.61 -16.83
C PRO A 14 32.44 -28.24 -17.40
N LYS A 15 32.80 -27.97 -18.66
CA LYS A 15 32.29 -26.80 -19.39
C LYS A 15 30.76 -26.87 -19.42
N HIS A 16 30.12 -26.05 -18.59
CA HIS A 16 28.68 -25.89 -18.60
C HIS A 16 28.32 -25.07 -19.86
N THR A 17 28.12 -25.78 -20.97
CA THR A 17 27.68 -25.20 -22.23
C THR A 17 26.15 -25.17 -22.28
N GLU A 18 25.54 -24.41 -21.37
CA GLU A 18 24.17 -23.92 -21.53
C GLU A 18 24.11 -22.52 -20.94
N LYS A 19 24.08 -21.50 -21.81
CA LYS A 19 23.68 -20.14 -21.42
C LYS A 19 22.21 -20.19 -21.04
N ARG A 20 21.89 -20.62 -19.82
CA ARG A 20 20.65 -20.16 -19.18
C ARG A 20 20.77 -18.65 -19.09
N ASN A 21 19.82 -17.92 -19.67
CA ASN A 21 19.65 -16.49 -19.41
C ASN A 21 19.49 -16.32 -17.89
N VAL A 22 20.60 -16.07 -17.19
CA VAL A 22 20.57 -15.75 -15.77
C VAL A 22 19.88 -14.40 -15.70
N GLU A 23 18.63 -14.39 -15.25
CA GLU A 23 17.88 -13.16 -15.01
C GLU A 23 18.75 -12.24 -14.16
N LYS A 24 19.00 -11.04 -14.68
CA LYS A 24 19.87 -10.06 -14.02
C LYS A 24 19.19 -9.65 -12.71
N VAL A 25 19.77 -10.06 -11.59
CA VAL A 25 19.35 -9.62 -10.26
C VAL A 25 19.78 -8.16 -10.11
N TYR A 26 18.81 -7.28 -9.92
CA TYR A 26 19.08 -5.84 -9.78
C TYR A 26 19.22 -5.45 -8.30
N SER A 27 20.23 -4.63 -7.98
CA SER A 27 20.35 -4.00 -6.65
C SER A 27 19.20 -3.02 -6.40
N HIS A 28 18.81 -2.83 -5.14
CA HIS A 28 17.87 -1.77 -4.71
C HIS A 28 18.33 -0.36 -5.07
N THR A 29 19.63 -0.16 -5.27
CA THR A 29 20.20 1.14 -5.68
C THR A 29 20.07 1.39 -7.19
N HIS A 30 19.71 0.37 -7.98
CA HIS A 30 19.57 0.51 -9.43
C HIS A 30 18.43 1.50 -9.76
N PRO A 31 18.65 2.54 -10.60
CA PRO A 31 17.65 3.57 -10.87
C PRO A 31 16.30 3.03 -11.33
N PHE A 32 16.31 1.99 -12.17
CA PHE A 32 15.10 1.30 -12.62
C PHE A 32 14.31 0.69 -11.46
N ILE A 33 14.93 -0.14 -10.62
CA ILE A 33 14.27 -0.77 -9.46
C ILE A 33 13.79 0.28 -8.46
N ARG A 34 14.61 1.29 -8.20
CA ARG A 34 14.28 2.39 -7.30
C ARG A 34 13.06 3.16 -7.78
N TYR A 35 12.90 3.33 -9.09
CA TYR A 35 11.72 3.96 -9.68
C TYR A 35 10.45 3.15 -9.36
N PHE A 36 10.45 1.82 -9.58
CA PHE A 36 9.28 0.96 -9.29
C PHE A 36 8.95 0.90 -7.80
N ILE A 37 9.96 0.73 -6.94
CA ILE A 37 9.76 0.74 -5.48
C ILE A 37 9.12 2.07 -5.05
N ARG A 38 9.55 3.19 -5.61
CA ARG A 38 8.95 4.50 -5.28
C ARG A 38 7.51 4.64 -5.75
N GLN A 39 7.13 4.02 -6.87
CA GLN A 39 5.74 4.02 -7.33
C GLN A 39 4.81 3.20 -6.41
N SER A 40 5.34 2.12 -5.82
CA SER A 40 4.58 1.26 -4.90
C SER A 40 4.47 1.82 -3.48
N ILE A 41 5.35 2.74 -3.07
CA ILE A 41 5.28 3.36 -1.74
C ILE A 41 4.05 4.28 -1.68
N LYS A 42 3.04 3.85 -0.92
CA LYS A 42 1.89 4.66 -0.54
C LYS A 42 2.03 5.07 0.94
N GLY A 43 1.64 6.30 1.26
CA GLY A 43 1.70 6.81 2.64
C GLY A 43 0.59 6.24 3.54
N GLY A 44 0.51 6.75 4.77
CA GLY A 44 -0.54 6.39 5.72
C GLY A 44 -1.95 6.61 5.18
N ARG A 45 -2.86 5.71 5.55
CA ARG A 45 -4.26 5.76 5.11
C ARG A 45 -5.05 6.72 5.97
N VAL A 46 -5.69 7.66 5.29
CA VAL A 46 -6.62 8.63 5.86
C VAL A 46 -7.88 8.61 5.01
N SER A 47 -9.01 8.33 5.64
CA SER A 47 -10.32 8.39 5.01
C SER A 47 -11.32 8.99 5.99
N ALA A 48 -12.18 9.86 5.48
CA ALA A 48 -13.36 10.32 6.21
C ALA A 48 -14.58 9.84 5.42
N ASN A 49 -15.43 9.03 6.05
CA ASN A 49 -16.68 8.64 5.42
C ASN A 49 -17.65 9.83 5.47
N ARG A 50 -17.97 10.40 4.30
CA ARG A 50 -18.92 11.50 4.16
C ARG A 50 -20.34 11.02 3.88
N LYS A 51 -20.62 9.70 3.87
CA LYS A 51 -22.02 9.27 3.99
C LYS A 51 -22.54 9.92 5.26
N SER A 52 -23.45 10.87 5.07
CA SER A 52 -24.39 11.25 6.10
C SER A 52 -25.02 9.94 6.54
N PHE A 53 -24.55 9.40 7.66
CA PHE A 53 -25.36 8.44 8.37
C PHE A 53 -26.70 9.17 8.57
N GLU A 54 -27.79 8.65 8.00
CA GLU A 54 -29.16 9.09 8.30
C GLU A 54 -29.41 8.76 9.77
N THR A 55 -28.78 9.56 10.61
CA THR A 55 -28.84 9.47 12.04
C THR A 55 -28.97 10.89 12.52
N ASN A 56 -29.98 11.08 13.34
CA ASN A 56 -30.29 12.34 13.99
C ASN A 56 -29.13 12.78 14.91
N LYS A 57 -28.22 11.85 15.25
CA LYS A 57 -27.04 12.06 16.09
C LYS A 57 -26.14 13.19 15.63
N MET A 58 -25.96 13.38 14.31
CA MET A 58 -25.14 14.52 13.85
C MET A 58 -25.84 15.85 14.14
N ASN A 59 -27.17 15.90 14.01
CA ASN A 59 -27.96 17.08 14.37
C ASN A 59 -27.94 17.31 15.89
N GLU A 60 -28.00 16.25 16.69
CA GLU A 60 -27.85 16.31 18.16
C GLU A 60 -26.48 16.87 18.55
N ILE A 61 -25.40 16.36 17.95
CA ILE A 61 -24.03 16.87 18.18
C ILE A 61 -23.95 18.35 17.78
N CYS A 62 -24.46 18.72 16.61
CA CYS A 62 -24.49 20.13 16.19
C CYS A 62 -25.31 21.01 17.14
N ALA A 63 -26.44 20.53 17.68
CA ALA A 63 -27.25 21.30 18.64
C ALA A 63 -26.51 21.52 19.97
N ILE A 64 -25.82 20.48 20.48
CA ILE A 64 -25.00 20.59 21.69
C ILE A 64 -23.85 21.59 21.47
N LEU A 65 -23.14 21.48 20.35
CA LEU A 65 -22.05 22.39 20.01
C LEU A 65 -22.53 23.85 19.85
N LYS A 66 -23.69 24.07 19.22
CA LYS A 66 -24.32 25.40 19.12
C LYS A 66 -24.63 25.98 20.49
N LYS A 67 -25.20 25.17 21.39
CA LYS A 67 -25.51 25.59 22.77
C LYS A 67 -24.24 25.94 23.54
N TYR A 68 -23.19 25.14 23.42
CA TYR A 68 -21.92 25.36 24.11
C TYR A 68 -21.17 26.61 23.61
N ASN A 69 -21.14 26.80 22.29
CA ASN A 69 -20.51 27.95 21.66
C ASN A 69 -21.38 29.22 21.66
N GLU A 70 -22.65 29.13 22.08
CA GLU A 70 -23.65 30.20 21.92
C GLU A 70 -23.70 30.72 20.47
N SER A 71 -23.60 29.79 19.51
CA SER A 71 -23.40 30.08 18.09
C SER A 71 -24.59 29.63 17.25
N ASN A 72 -24.93 30.45 16.24
CA ASN A 72 -25.96 30.16 15.25
C ASN A 72 -25.39 29.62 13.93
N THR A 73 -24.10 29.28 13.87
CA THR A 73 -23.41 28.83 12.66
C THR A 73 -24.07 27.58 12.05
N GLU A 74 -24.53 27.69 10.80
CA GLU A 74 -25.21 26.60 10.08
C GLU A 74 -24.23 25.59 9.46
N GLY A 75 -23.03 26.03 9.11
CA GLY A 75 -22.00 25.17 8.53
C GLY A 75 -21.36 24.25 9.56
N ILE A 76 -21.52 22.93 9.41
CA ILE A 76 -20.91 21.93 10.29
C ILE A 76 -19.40 22.17 10.45
N ILE A 77 -18.69 22.39 9.34
CA ILE A 77 -17.23 22.58 9.36
C ILE A 77 -16.83 23.79 10.18
N ASP A 78 -17.56 24.90 10.05
CA ASP A 78 -17.22 26.15 10.72
C ASP A 78 -17.62 26.11 12.20
N LEU A 79 -18.75 25.46 12.53
CA LEU A 79 -19.15 25.17 13.91
C LEU A 79 -18.10 24.32 14.65
N PHE A 80 -17.52 23.30 13.99
CA PHE A 80 -16.44 22.49 14.57
C PHE A 80 -15.13 23.26 14.74
N LYS A 81 -14.82 24.20 13.84
CA LYS A 81 -13.66 25.09 13.99
C LYS A 81 -13.84 26.02 15.18
N GLU A 82 -15.01 26.65 15.32
CA GLU A 82 -15.36 27.50 16.46
C GLU A 82 -15.22 26.74 17.77
N TYR A 83 -15.78 25.53 17.85
CA TYR A 83 -15.62 24.65 19.00
C TYR A 83 -14.15 24.33 19.30
N SER A 84 -13.34 24.08 18.27
CA SER A 84 -11.93 23.69 18.43
C SER A 84 -11.11 24.81 19.06
N VAL A 85 -11.40 26.07 18.73
CA VAL A 85 -10.69 27.26 19.24
C VAL A 85 -11.32 27.85 20.50
N ASN A 86 -12.50 27.40 20.92
CA ASN A 86 -13.19 27.90 22.11
C ASN A 86 -12.40 27.52 23.39
N PRO A 87 -12.05 28.50 24.25
CA PRO A 87 -11.29 28.28 25.48
C PRO A 87 -12.11 27.71 26.65
N LYS A 88 -13.45 27.61 26.54
CA LYS A 88 -14.31 26.98 27.55
C LYS A 88 -13.92 25.51 27.76
N ASP A 89 -14.27 24.94 28.92
CA ASP A 89 -13.99 23.54 29.25
C ASP A 89 -14.82 22.56 28.40
N LYS A 90 -14.12 21.76 27.59
CA LYS A 90 -14.71 20.85 26.61
C LYS A 90 -15.32 19.60 27.22
N THR A 91 -15.07 19.33 28.51
CA THR A 91 -15.62 18.17 29.23
C THR A 91 -17.14 18.26 29.40
N GLU A 92 -17.73 19.45 29.36
CA GLU A 92 -19.18 19.68 29.49
C GLU A 92 -20.00 19.28 28.24
N VAL A 93 -19.33 19.10 27.08
CA VAL A 93 -19.99 18.94 25.77
C VAL A 93 -20.29 17.48 25.44
N LEU A 94 -19.57 16.53 26.03
CA LEU A 94 -19.71 15.12 25.69
C LEU A 94 -20.05 14.30 26.92
N ASP A 95 -21.26 13.72 26.91
CA ASP A 95 -21.44 12.40 27.48
C ASP A 95 -20.64 11.41 26.60
N TYR A 96 -19.35 11.24 26.93
CA TYR A 96 -18.37 10.44 26.19
C TYR A 96 -18.73 8.94 26.11
N SER A 97 -19.85 8.50 26.70
CA SER A 97 -20.27 7.10 26.79
C SER A 97 -20.55 6.40 25.44
N LYS A 98 -20.60 7.13 24.31
CA LYS A 98 -21.08 6.58 23.02
C LYS A 98 -20.05 6.54 21.89
N LEU A 99 -18.86 7.13 22.05
CA LEU A 99 -17.81 7.16 21.01
C LEU A 99 -16.51 6.60 21.55
N MET A 100 -15.87 5.72 20.79
CA MET A 100 -14.56 5.16 21.12
C MET A 100 -13.57 5.49 20.01
N ALA A 101 -12.37 5.91 20.40
CA ALA A 101 -11.22 6.03 19.51
C ALA A 101 -10.26 4.88 19.83
N PHE A 102 -9.80 4.20 18.79
CA PHE A 102 -8.77 3.17 18.89
C PHE A 102 -7.54 3.68 18.16
N ASP A 103 -6.40 3.58 18.82
CA ASP A 103 -5.10 3.90 18.24
C ASP A 103 -4.16 2.71 18.40
N ALA A 104 -3.26 2.54 17.42
CA ALA A 104 -2.29 1.46 17.42
C ALA A 104 -0.97 1.93 18.04
N ASN A 105 -0.55 1.25 19.11
CA ASN A 105 0.73 1.53 19.76
C ASN A 105 1.89 1.19 18.81
N GLY A 106 2.61 2.21 18.33
CA GLY A 106 3.82 2.00 17.53
C GLY A 106 3.59 1.27 16.21
N LEU A 107 2.49 1.56 15.49
CA LEU A 107 2.04 0.86 14.27
C LEU A 107 3.18 0.42 13.31
N TYR A 108 4.08 1.33 12.95
CA TYR A 108 5.19 1.01 12.04
C TYR A 108 6.26 0.12 12.67
N ALA A 109 6.57 0.32 13.96
CA ALA A 109 7.55 -0.49 14.68
C ALA A 109 7.04 -1.93 14.82
N SER A 110 5.76 -2.11 15.16
CA SER A 110 5.12 -3.43 15.22
C SER A 110 5.12 -4.13 13.86
N ALA A 111 4.87 -3.39 12.78
CA ALA A 111 4.98 -3.94 11.43
C ALA A 111 6.42 -4.41 11.14
N MET A 112 7.44 -3.64 11.55
CA MET A 112 8.86 -4.00 11.34
C MET A 112 9.28 -5.27 12.08
N THR A 113 8.70 -5.55 13.25
CA THR A 113 9.03 -6.73 14.04
C THR A 113 8.32 -8.00 13.57
N GLU A 114 7.06 -7.89 13.11
CA GLU A 114 6.23 -9.05 12.79
C GLU A 114 6.01 -9.26 11.28
N GLY A 115 6.34 -8.27 10.46
CA GLY A 115 6.10 -8.27 9.03
C GLY A 115 7.14 -9.06 8.23
N GLU A 116 6.68 -9.74 7.18
CA GLU A 116 7.56 -10.31 6.17
C GLU A 116 7.92 -9.25 5.11
N TYR A 117 9.23 -9.03 4.91
CA TYR A 117 9.73 -7.99 4.00
C TYR A 117 10.43 -8.56 2.76
N PRO A 118 10.16 -7.99 1.57
CA PRO A 118 10.84 -8.39 0.35
C PRO A 118 12.33 -8.04 0.44
N LYS A 119 13.20 -8.97 0.02
CA LYS A 119 14.64 -8.72 -0.08
C LYS A 119 14.98 -8.28 -1.49
N ALA A 120 15.50 -7.07 -1.65
CA ALA A 120 15.84 -6.51 -2.96
C ALA A 120 16.89 -7.34 -3.72
N GLU A 121 17.75 -8.06 -3.00
CA GLU A 121 18.72 -9.00 -3.58
C GLU A 121 18.09 -10.17 -4.34
N SER A 122 16.78 -10.36 -4.21
CA SER A 122 16.04 -11.40 -4.92
C SER A 122 15.08 -10.83 -5.96
N ALA A 123 15.29 -9.55 -6.32
CA ALA A 123 14.58 -8.85 -7.38
C ALA A 123 14.88 -9.48 -8.74
N ARG A 124 13.85 -9.90 -9.45
CA ARG A 124 13.93 -10.29 -10.86
C ARG A 124 12.77 -9.71 -11.64
N ALA A 125 12.89 -9.68 -12.96
CA ALA A 125 11.77 -9.30 -13.81
C ALA A 125 10.61 -10.30 -13.66
N PHE A 126 9.39 -9.79 -13.70
CA PHE A 126 8.19 -10.60 -13.85
C PHE A 126 8.16 -11.22 -15.25
N LEU A 127 7.82 -12.50 -15.33
CA LEU A 127 7.74 -13.22 -16.61
C LEU A 127 6.27 -13.27 -17.08
N PRO A 128 5.96 -12.94 -18.34
CA PRO A 128 4.60 -12.98 -18.86
C PRO A 128 3.91 -14.35 -18.71
N GLU A 129 4.68 -15.45 -18.73
CA GLU A 129 4.18 -16.81 -18.54
C GLU A 129 3.57 -17.02 -17.14
N GLU A 130 4.00 -16.24 -16.15
CA GLU A 130 3.53 -16.32 -14.77
C GLU A 130 2.20 -15.55 -14.53
N GLU A 131 1.77 -14.70 -15.47
CA GLU A 131 0.58 -13.86 -15.34
C GLU A 131 -0.66 -14.66 -14.96
N LYS A 132 -0.97 -15.71 -15.73
CA LYS A 132 -2.18 -16.51 -15.53
C LYS A 132 -2.21 -17.16 -14.14
N GLU A 133 -1.07 -17.63 -13.66
CA GLU A 133 -0.95 -18.23 -12.34
C GLU A 133 -1.12 -17.19 -11.24
N PHE A 134 -0.44 -16.04 -11.35
CA PHE A 134 -0.48 -14.99 -10.34
C PHE A 134 -1.87 -14.36 -10.24
N VAL A 135 -2.51 -14.03 -11.37
CA VAL A 135 -3.89 -13.51 -11.40
C VAL A 135 -4.85 -14.49 -10.71
N LYS A 136 -4.69 -15.79 -10.94
CA LYS A 136 -5.49 -16.83 -10.27
C LYS A 136 -5.21 -16.90 -8.77
N LEU A 137 -3.95 -16.82 -8.35
CA LEU A 137 -3.56 -16.85 -6.93
C LEU A 137 -4.05 -15.62 -6.16
N PHE A 138 -3.93 -14.42 -6.74
CA PHE A 138 -4.41 -13.18 -6.15
C PHE A 138 -5.92 -13.19 -5.95
N ASN A 139 -6.67 -13.48 -7.02
CA ASN A 139 -8.13 -13.51 -6.95
C ASN A 139 -8.67 -14.63 -6.04
N LYS A 140 -7.90 -15.70 -5.81
CA LYS A 140 -8.25 -16.76 -4.84
C LYS A 140 -7.80 -16.47 -3.41
N GLN A 141 -7.15 -15.35 -3.13
CA GLN A 141 -6.56 -15.04 -1.82
C GLN A 141 -5.51 -16.08 -1.34
N LYS A 142 -4.88 -16.81 -2.27
CA LYS A 142 -3.90 -17.88 -1.96
C LYS A 142 -2.45 -17.48 -2.22
N PHE A 143 -2.19 -16.21 -2.48
CA PHE A 143 -0.85 -15.71 -2.74
C PHE A 143 -0.08 -15.56 -1.42
N ARG A 144 0.65 -16.60 -1.02
CA ARG A 144 1.60 -16.62 0.12
C ARG A 144 2.75 -17.59 -0.21
N PRO A 145 3.98 -17.41 0.31
CA PRO A 145 4.57 -16.28 1.03
C PRO A 145 5.39 -15.38 0.06
N ARG A 146 4.86 -15.11 -1.13
CA ARG A 146 5.57 -14.30 -2.12
C ARG A 146 5.24 -12.83 -1.86
N THR A 147 6.26 -12.02 -1.62
CA THR A 147 6.11 -10.57 -1.82
C THR A 147 6.34 -10.27 -3.29
N ALA A 148 5.69 -9.23 -3.81
CA ALA A 148 5.92 -8.76 -5.16
C ALA A 148 5.54 -7.29 -5.25
N ILE A 149 6.17 -6.56 -6.17
CA ILE A 149 5.73 -5.24 -6.60
C ILE A 149 5.30 -5.41 -8.05
N LEU A 150 4.02 -5.19 -8.33
CA LEU A 150 3.46 -5.50 -9.63
C LEU A 150 2.62 -4.35 -10.12
N LYS A 151 2.77 -4.03 -11.41
CA LYS A 151 1.87 -3.17 -12.13
C LYS A 151 0.62 -3.96 -12.47
N VAL A 152 -0.48 -3.64 -11.81
CA VAL A 152 -1.72 -4.41 -11.90
C VAL A 152 -2.83 -3.60 -12.52
N TRP A 153 -3.63 -4.28 -13.33
CA TRP A 153 -4.92 -3.80 -13.81
C TRP A 153 -5.99 -4.51 -13.01
N PHE A 154 -6.86 -3.74 -12.37
CA PHE A 154 -7.86 -4.27 -11.47
C PHE A 154 -9.14 -3.46 -11.50
N GLU A 155 -10.24 -4.08 -11.11
CA GLU A 155 -11.55 -3.45 -10.98
C GLU A 155 -11.91 -3.32 -9.50
N TYR A 156 -12.30 -2.11 -9.08
CA TYR A 156 -12.96 -1.91 -7.79
C TYR A 156 -14.45 -2.23 -7.87
N PRO A 157 -15.04 -2.77 -6.80
CA PRO A 157 -16.48 -2.99 -6.75
C PRO A 157 -17.23 -1.65 -6.81
N LYS A 158 -18.35 -1.63 -7.53
CA LYS A 158 -19.17 -0.42 -7.71
C LYS A 158 -19.78 0.09 -6.40
N LYS A 159 -19.97 -0.80 -5.42
CA LYS A 159 -20.52 -0.49 -4.09
C LYS A 159 -19.45 -0.74 -3.04
N MET A 160 -18.56 0.24 -2.84
CA MET A 160 -17.47 0.13 -1.87
C MET A 160 -17.69 1.10 -0.70
N PHE A 161 -17.52 0.61 0.52
CA PHE A 161 -17.60 1.43 1.74
C PHE A 161 -16.28 2.16 2.05
N PHE A 162 -15.15 1.51 1.73
CA PHE A 162 -13.80 2.03 1.95
C PHE A 162 -12.89 1.63 0.79
N GLN A 163 -12.04 2.55 0.33
CA GLN A 163 -11.07 2.26 -0.71
C GLN A 163 -9.71 1.97 -0.07
N PRO A 164 -9.17 0.74 -0.24
CA PRO A 164 -7.93 0.35 0.43
C PRO A 164 -6.72 1.17 -0.04
N ILE A 165 -6.72 1.61 -1.29
CA ILE A 165 -5.61 2.35 -1.89
C ILE A 165 -6.06 3.74 -2.30
N GLN A 166 -5.47 4.74 -1.66
CA GLN A 166 -5.74 6.13 -2.00
C GLN A 166 -5.26 6.44 -3.42
N ALA A 167 -6.14 7.02 -4.25
CA ALA A 167 -5.72 7.66 -5.47
C ALA A 167 -5.46 9.15 -5.23
N LYS A 168 -4.21 9.57 -5.42
CA LYS A 168 -3.80 10.97 -5.34
C LYS A 168 -3.75 11.53 -6.75
N ASP A 169 -4.74 12.33 -7.10
CA ASP A 169 -4.77 13.01 -8.39
C ASP A 169 -4.28 14.45 -8.23
N LYS A 170 -3.38 14.88 -9.11
CA LYS A 170 -3.01 16.29 -9.22
C LYS A 170 -4.17 17.03 -9.89
N ILE A 171 -4.68 18.04 -9.21
CA ILE A 171 -5.75 18.88 -9.72
C ILE A 171 -5.27 20.32 -9.77
N THR A 172 -5.51 20.99 -10.89
CA THR A 172 -5.33 22.43 -11.00
C THR A 172 -6.66 23.09 -10.72
N PHE A 173 -6.69 24.03 -9.78
CA PHE A 173 -7.87 24.82 -9.46
C PHE A 173 -7.51 26.30 -9.37
N THR A 174 -8.50 27.16 -9.59
CA THR A 174 -8.33 28.60 -9.45
C THR A 174 -8.71 28.98 -8.02
N ASN A 175 -7.80 29.61 -7.28
CA ASN A 175 -8.09 30.09 -5.93
C ASN A 175 -9.06 31.29 -5.97
N ARG A 176 -9.52 31.75 -4.80
CA ARG A 176 -10.47 32.88 -4.69
C ARG A 176 -9.91 34.21 -5.23
N ILE A 177 -8.60 34.29 -5.42
CA ILE A 177 -7.85 35.47 -5.90
C ILE A 177 -7.60 35.36 -7.42
N GLY A 178 -8.09 34.29 -8.08
CA GLY A 178 -7.93 34.09 -9.52
C GLY A 178 -6.63 33.41 -9.94
N GLN A 179 -5.77 33.00 -9.01
CA GLN A 179 -4.50 32.31 -9.32
C GLN A 179 -4.71 30.81 -9.46
N LYS A 180 -4.04 30.20 -10.45
CA LYS A 180 -4.05 28.74 -10.65
C LYS A 180 -3.08 28.07 -9.68
N GLU A 181 -3.61 27.25 -8.79
CA GLU A 181 -2.84 26.41 -7.88
C GLU A 181 -2.98 24.94 -8.28
N THR A 182 -1.91 24.17 -8.07
CA THR A 182 -1.95 22.72 -8.26
C THR A 182 -1.91 22.04 -6.91
N GLY A 183 -3.03 21.44 -6.52
CA GLY A 183 -3.16 20.64 -5.30
C GLY A 183 -3.19 19.16 -5.60
N THR A 184 -2.98 18.35 -4.57
CA THR A 184 -3.25 16.91 -4.63
C THR A 184 -4.58 16.64 -3.95
N LYS A 185 -5.52 16.01 -4.66
CA LYS A 185 -6.81 15.61 -4.08
C LYS A 185 -6.90 14.10 -4.06
N ILE A 186 -7.30 13.56 -2.91
CA ILE A 186 -7.63 12.15 -2.76
C ILE A 186 -8.99 11.94 -3.41
N ARG A 187 -9.05 11.09 -4.43
CA ARG A 187 -10.30 10.73 -5.12
C ARG A 187 -10.60 9.25 -4.93
N PHE A 188 -11.88 8.94 -4.86
CA PHE A 188 -12.32 7.56 -4.97
C PHE A 188 -12.29 7.14 -6.42
N ARG A 189 -11.71 5.97 -6.71
CA ARG A 189 -11.75 5.38 -8.05
C ARG A 189 -12.76 4.24 -8.03
N ASN A 190 -13.71 4.28 -8.96
CA ASN A 190 -14.66 3.20 -9.20
C ASN A 190 -14.31 2.54 -10.53
N SER A 191 -14.64 1.25 -10.68
CA SER A 191 -14.38 0.48 -11.91
C SER A 191 -12.88 0.27 -12.18
N PHE A 192 -12.45 0.31 -13.45
CA PHE A 192 -11.12 -0.08 -13.89
C PHE A 192 -10.03 0.90 -13.44
N CYS A 193 -9.00 0.35 -12.80
CA CYS A 193 -7.82 1.06 -12.32
C CYS A 193 -6.55 0.33 -12.76
N HIS A 194 -5.45 1.08 -12.85
CA HIS A 194 -4.12 0.50 -12.92
C HIS A 194 -3.18 1.27 -11.99
N ASP A 195 -2.30 0.55 -11.30
CA ASP A 195 -1.29 1.13 -10.41
C ASP A 195 -0.16 0.11 -10.17
N VAL A 196 0.98 0.57 -9.66
CA VAL A 196 2.09 -0.27 -9.19
C VAL A 196 1.89 -0.53 -7.71
N LEU A 197 1.61 -1.78 -7.35
CA LEU A 197 1.14 -2.16 -6.02
C LEU A 197 1.98 -3.29 -5.42
N THR A 198 2.06 -3.31 -4.09
CA THR A 198 2.63 -4.45 -3.38
C THR A 198 1.64 -5.63 -3.38
N SER A 199 2.14 -6.85 -3.21
CA SER A 199 1.28 -8.03 -3.07
C SER A 199 0.28 -7.90 -1.91
N VAL A 200 0.63 -7.17 -0.84
CA VAL A 200 -0.25 -6.87 0.29
C VAL A 200 -1.42 -5.98 -0.16
N ASP A 201 -1.11 -4.87 -0.85
CA ASP A 201 -2.13 -3.95 -1.37
C ASP A 201 -3.07 -4.65 -2.36
N ILE A 202 -2.52 -5.50 -3.24
CA ILE A 202 -3.29 -6.29 -4.20
C ILE A 202 -4.25 -7.24 -3.48
N GLN A 203 -3.77 -7.94 -2.45
CA GLN A 203 -4.61 -8.83 -1.64
C GLN A 203 -5.73 -8.06 -0.94
N GLU A 204 -5.48 -6.86 -0.44
CA GLU A 204 -6.51 -6.04 0.19
C GLU A 204 -7.57 -5.51 -0.79
N ILE A 205 -7.19 -5.17 -2.04
CA ILE A 205 -8.17 -4.87 -3.09
C ILE A 205 -9.12 -6.05 -3.26
N VAL A 206 -8.57 -7.27 -3.39
CA VAL A 206 -9.39 -8.47 -3.59
C VAL A 206 -10.26 -8.75 -2.36
N LYS A 207 -9.74 -8.56 -1.13
CA LYS A 207 -10.54 -8.69 0.11
C LYS A 207 -11.70 -7.70 0.16
N SER A 208 -11.48 -6.50 -0.38
CA SER A 208 -12.48 -5.44 -0.45
C SER A 208 -13.53 -5.67 -1.54
N GLY A 209 -13.50 -6.81 -2.24
CA GLY A 209 -14.42 -7.17 -3.32
C GLY A 209 -13.95 -6.74 -4.71
N GLY A 210 -12.71 -6.27 -4.85
CA GLY A 210 -12.09 -5.98 -6.14
C GLY A 210 -11.62 -7.25 -6.87
N LYS A 211 -11.29 -7.09 -8.14
CA LYS A 211 -10.83 -8.20 -9.00
C LYS A 211 -9.58 -7.80 -9.76
N ILE A 212 -8.55 -8.64 -9.71
CA ILE A 212 -7.36 -8.47 -10.54
C ILE A 212 -7.65 -9.03 -11.93
N ILE A 213 -7.44 -8.19 -12.94
CA ILE A 213 -7.75 -8.51 -14.33
C ILE A 213 -6.49 -8.97 -15.04
N ARG A 214 -5.40 -8.20 -14.90
CA ARG A 214 -4.09 -8.46 -15.52
C ARG A 214 -2.95 -7.99 -14.64
N ILE A 215 -1.79 -8.59 -14.85
CA ILE A 215 -0.51 -8.12 -14.32
C ILE A 215 0.34 -7.75 -15.53
N LEU A 216 0.80 -6.51 -15.56
CA LEU A 216 1.72 -6.03 -16.58
C LEU A 216 3.18 -6.25 -16.15
N ASP A 217 4.09 -6.20 -17.12
CA ASP A 217 5.54 -6.31 -16.91
C ASP A 217 6.02 -5.41 -15.75
N ASP A 218 6.66 -6.02 -14.75
CA ASP A 218 7.19 -5.32 -13.58
C ASP A 218 8.28 -6.14 -12.83
N VAL A 219 8.66 -5.73 -11.62
CA VAL A 219 9.75 -6.28 -10.80
C VAL A 219 9.22 -7.17 -9.68
N ARG A 220 9.51 -8.47 -9.75
CA ARG A 220 9.27 -9.42 -8.67
C ARG A 220 10.37 -9.31 -7.61
N LEU A 221 10.05 -8.89 -6.40
CA LEU A 221 10.94 -8.99 -5.23
C LEU A 221 10.61 -10.24 -4.43
N ASN A 222 11.44 -11.27 -4.40
CA ASN A 222 11.15 -12.40 -3.52
C ASN A 222 11.41 -12.04 -2.03
N ILE A 223 10.72 -12.72 -1.13
CA ILE A 223 11.30 -12.99 0.19
C ILE A 223 12.22 -14.16 -0.06
N GLY A 224 13.48 -14.05 0.36
CA GLY A 224 14.44 -15.14 0.22
C GLY A 224 13.89 -16.42 0.82
N THR A 225 13.32 -17.29 -0.02
CA THR A 225 13.23 -18.71 0.29
C THR A 225 14.61 -19.25 0.00
N LEU A 226 15.50 -19.12 0.99
CA LEU A 226 16.61 -20.05 1.16
C LEU A 226 16.04 -21.39 1.69
N ILE A 227 15.02 -21.93 1.01
CA ILE A 227 14.51 -23.28 1.21
C ILE A 227 14.03 -23.76 -0.16
N GLY A 228 14.75 -24.73 -0.74
CA GLY A 228 14.14 -25.64 -1.72
C GLY A 228 14.71 -25.69 -3.14
N LYS A 229 15.98 -25.36 -3.40
CA LYS A 229 16.68 -25.91 -4.59
C LYS A 229 17.93 -26.74 -4.30
N SER A 230 18.28 -26.93 -3.02
CA SER A 230 19.34 -27.85 -2.58
C SER A 230 18.82 -29.11 -1.84
N LEU A 231 17.51 -29.31 -1.69
CA LEU A 231 16.93 -30.47 -0.98
C LEU A 231 15.99 -31.32 -1.85
N LEU A 232 16.28 -31.43 -3.15
CA LEU A 232 15.70 -32.44 -4.06
C LEU A 232 16.79 -33.35 -4.66
N LYS A 233 17.87 -33.56 -3.91
CA LYS A 233 18.85 -34.64 -4.15
C LYS A 233 19.35 -35.18 -2.82
N SER A 234 18.53 -36.01 -2.17
CA SER A 234 18.95 -37.10 -1.28
C SER A 234 17.71 -37.63 -0.53
N TYR A 235 16.96 -38.51 -1.18
CA TYR A 235 16.70 -39.91 -0.78
C TYR A 235 16.12 -40.61 -2.01
#